data_AF-A0A6P0WU16-F1
#
_entry.id   AF-A0A6P0WU16-F1
#
_cell.length_a   1.000
_cell.length_b   1.000
_cell.length_c   1.000
_cell.angle_alpha   90.00
_cell.angle_beta   90.00
_cell.angle_gamma   90.00
#
_symmetry.space_group_name_H-M   'P 1'
#
loop_
_entity.id
_entity.type
_entity.pdbx_description
1 polymer ?
#
loop_
_entity_poly.entity_id
_entity_poly.type
_entity_poly.pdbx_seq_one_letter_code
_entity_poly.pdbx_strand_id
1 'polypeptide(L)'
;MSSEHDAGELSDLFTDFLEKVKADNSLGVMEEVQRWTGDQPFLSQHLCDLILKHPDFVADGQEKVIIEQIIQENIIQDWENNTASIYLKEIISTILDDEERDKILNVYLQILQNRQVLINRSQEQEKLLKAGLVKEDNRTLQVSNAIYASIFSLEWVQQQLPDTAQPTPTNDSDQKDDPPRTPDKNQTTFVTRLGSGMLLLVLLIILIAYLFSRKYKNPAIADKRVTPTIESTISSDTDTKPSDKELFNNGKNHARNGDWLDMFGEFCRLSQDSIYFNDAKSKLDQWLELYENNIQIALETFQAEENDSCPVAEDILDSFPN
;
A
#
# COMPACT_ATOMS: atom_id res chain seq x y z
N MET A 1 1.64 28.00 11.39
CA MET A 1 1.82 28.40 12.80
C MET A 1 1.39 27.30 13.77
N SER A 2 0.49 26.38 13.39
CA SER A 2 0.25 25.12 14.16
C SER A 2 1.40 24.11 14.05
N SER A 3 2.03 23.96 12.87
CA SER A 3 3.00 22.88 12.62
C SER A 3 4.26 22.88 13.51
N GLU A 4 4.77 24.04 13.96
CA GLU A 4 5.96 24.09 14.84
C GLU A 4 5.61 23.79 16.31
N HIS A 5 4.40 24.17 16.74
CA HIS A 5 3.90 23.85 18.07
C HIS A 5 3.61 22.34 18.19
N ASP A 6 2.96 21.78 17.18
CA ASP A 6 2.59 20.36 17.13
C ASP A 6 3.83 19.46 17.02
N ALA A 7 4.87 19.89 16.32
CA ALA A 7 6.16 19.18 16.25
C ALA A 7 6.92 19.17 17.59
N GLY A 8 6.86 20.27 18.35
CA GLY A 8 7.43 20.34 19.70
C GLY A 8 6.71 19.41 20.67
N GLU A 9 5.38 19.38 20.62
CA GLU A 9 4.55 18.51 21.45
C GLU A 9 4.82 17.01 21.19
N LEU A 10 4.94 16.61 19.92
CA LEU A 10 5.29 15.24 19.55
C LEU A 10 6.70 14.84 20.02
N SER A 11 7.66 15.76 19.95
CA SER A 11 9.03 15.51 20.42
C SER A 11 9.07 15.24 21.93
N ASP A 12 8.36 16.04 22.71
CA ASP A 12 8.29 15.88 24.16
C ASP A 12 7.57 14.57 24.54
N LEU A 13 6.47 14.25 23.84
CA LEU A 13 5.76 12.98 23.97
C LEU A 13 6.67 11.78 23.72
N PHE A 14 7.36 11.75 22.57
CA PHE A 14 8.21 10.60 22.23
C PHE A 14 9.40 10.45 23.16
N THR A 15 9.95 11.56 23.67
CA THR A 15 11.02 11.51 24.68
C THR A 15 10.54 10.81 25.96
N ASP A 16 9.38 11.22 26.50
CA ASP A 16 8.80 10.59 27.70
C ASP A 16 8.39 9.13 27.46
N PHE A 17 7.87 8.82 26.27
CA PHE A 17 7.50 7.47 25.88
C PHE A 17 8.71 6.52 25.81
N LEU A 18 9.80 6.96 25.17
CA LEU A 18 11.01 6.16 25.01
C LEU A 18 11.67 5.79 26.34
N GLU A 19 11.52 6.62 27.39
CA GLU A 19 12.02 6.32 28.73
C GLU A 19 11.20 5.23 29.46
N LYS A 20 9.94 5.05 29.09
CA LYS A 20 8.98 4.19 29.80
C LYS A 20 8.70 2.87 29.09
N VAL A 21 8.80 2.85 27.76
CA VAL A 21 8.47 1.67 26.97
C VAL A 21 9.41 0.51 27.29
N LYS A 22 8.83 -0.68 27.43
CA LYS A 22 9.56 -1.91 27.75
C LYS A 22 9.83 -2.66 26.45
N ALA A 23 10.93 -2.34 25.80
CA ALA A 23 11.33 -2.95 24.53
C ALA A 23 12.84 -3.12 24.43
N ASP A 24 13.31 -4.10 23.64
CA ASP A 24 14.72 -4.19 23.25
C ASP A 24 15.09 -3.03 22.30
N ASN A 25 14.18 -2.69 21.39
CA ASN A 25 14.34 -1.62 20.41
C ASN A 25 13.20 -0.58 20.54
N SER A 26 13.31 0.29 21.53
CA SER A 26 12.34 1.38 21.76
C SER A 26 12.20 2.32 20.56
N LEU A 27 13.26 2.51 19.76
CA LEU A 27 13.21 3.33 18.55
C LEU A 27 12.36 2.69 17.46
N GLY A 28 12.49 1.37 17.24
CA GLY A 28 11.63 0.64 16.31
C GLY A 28 10.14 0.70 16.71
N VAL A 29 9.85 0.67 18.01
CA VAL A 29 8.49 0.89 18.51
C VAL A 29 8.00 2.30 18.17
N MET A 30 8.83 3.33 18.38
CA MET A 30 8.49 4.71 18.05
C MET A 30 8.25 4.90 16.54
N GLU A 31 9.08 4.28 15.69
CA GLU A 31 8.91 4.32 14.23
C GLU A 31 7.56 3.70 13.81
N GLU A 32 7.17 2.58 14.42
CA GLU A 32 5.85 1.97 14.18
C GLU A 32 4.71 2.88 14.66
N VAL A 33 4.84 3.52 15.83
CA VAL A 33 3.86 4.51 16.29
C VAL A 33 3.70 5.62 15.25
N GLN A 34 4.79 6.23 14.81
CA GLN A 34 4.79 7.29 13.80
C GLN A 34 4.20 6.82 12.46
N ARG A 35 4.50 5.59 12.02
CA ARG A 35 3.94 5.02 10.81
C ARG A 35 2.41 4.90 10.90
N TRP A 36 1.90 4.46 12.05
CA TRP A 36 0.48 4.23 12.26
C TRP A 36 -0.32 5.51 12.49
N THR A 37 0.23 6.50 13.20
CA THR A 37 -0.48 7.72 13.60
C THR A 37 -0.13 8.94 12.75
N GLY A 38 1.02 8.91 12.06
CA GLY A 38 1.58 10.06 11.37
C GLY A 38 1.91 11.20 12.34
N ASP A 39 1.81 12.43 11.86
CA ASP A 39 2.11 13.63 12.64
C ASP A 39 0.92 14.10 13.51
N GLN A 40 0.09 13.18 14.00
CA GLN A 40 -1.13 13.49 14.76
C GLN A 40 -0.92 13.34 16.27
N PRO A 41 -0.78 14.44 17.05
CA PRO A 41 -0.45 14.38 18.48
C PRO A 41 -1.42 13.53 19.29
N PHE A 42 -2.72 13.67 19.06
CA PHE A 42 -3.74 12.92 19.79
C PHE A 42 -3.66 11.41 19.55
N LEU A 43 -3.54 10.98 18.29
CA LEU A 43 -3.43 9.55 17.96
C LEU A 43 -2.10 8.97 18.47
N SER A 44 -1.00 9.71 18.33
CA SER A 44 0.31 9.32 18.85
C SER A 44 0.27 9.15 20.38
N GLN A 45 -0.28 10.12 21.11
CA GLN A 45 -0.45 10.01 22.57
C GLN A 45 -1.30 8.80 22.95
N HIS A 46 -2.43 8.62 22.28
CA HIS A 46 -3.35 7.52 22.59
C HIS A 46 -2.70 6.15 22.36
N LEU A 47 -1.97 5.99 21.25
CA LEU A 47 -1.27 4.75 20.96
C LEU A 47 -0.10 4.50 21.94
N CYS A 48 0.70 5.52 22.25
CA CYS A 48 1.73 5.43 23.30
C CYS A 48 1.12 4.96 24.63
N ASP A 49 -0.02 5.52 25.05
CA ASP A 49 -0.70 5.12 26.28
C ASP A 49 -1.19 3.65 26.24
N LEU A 50 -1.66 3.18 25.08
CA LEU A 50 -2.05 1.78 24.91
C LEU A 50 -0.85 0.84 25.03
N ILE A 51 0.27 1.20 24.41
CA ILE A 51 1.51 0.42 24.45
C ILE A 51 2.06 0.36 25.89
N LEU A 52 2.08 1.48 26.61
CA LEU A 52 2.55 1.50 28.01
C LEU A 52 1.66 0.71 28.98
N LYS A 53 0.37 0.54 28.66
CA LYS A 53 -0.56 -0.30 29.42
C LYS A 53 -0.43 -1.78 29.07
N HIS A 54 0.13 -2.10 27.91
CA HIS A 54 0.35 -3.48 27.50
C HIS A 54 1.41 -4.13 28.42
N PRO A 55 1.11 -5.28 29.05
CA PRO A 55 1.98 -5.86 30.07
C PRO A 55 3.27 -6.45 29.49
N ASP A 56 3.25 -6.82 28.22
CA ASP A 56 4.31 -7.61 27.60
C ASP A 56 5.48 -6.75 27.13
N PHE A 57 6.67 -7.32 27.27
CA PHE A 57 7.91 -6.76 26.75
C PHE A 57 7.98 -6.96 25.24
N VAL A 58 8.35 -5.91 24.50
CA VAL A 58 8.51 -5.96 23.04
C VAL A 58 9.94 -6.40 22.71
N ALA A 59 10.09 -7.66 22.30
CA ALA A 59 11.39 -8.20 21.88
C ALA A 59 11.82 -7.61 20.52
N ASP A 60 13.13 -7.55 20.28
CA ASP A 60 13.71 -7.05 19.02
C ASP A 60 13.11 -7.80 17.80
N GLY A 61 12.64 -7.04 16.81
CA GLY A 61 12.02 -7.56 15.60
C GLY A 61 10.55 -8.00 15.76
N GLN A 62 9.93 -7.76 16.92
CA GLN A 62 8.49 -8.01 17.15
C GLN A 62 7.67 -6.71 17.22
N GLU A 63 8.30 -5.55 17.08
CA GLU A 63 7.66 -4.23 17.22
C GLU A 63 6.45 -4.12 16.29
N LYS A 64 6.66 -4.37 14.99
CA LYS A 64 5.59 -4.29 13.99
C LYS A 64 4.39 -5.16 14.37
N VAL A 65 4.62 -6.43 14.70
CA VAL A 65 3.56 -7.40 14.97
C VAL A 65 2.78 -7.03 16.24
N ILE A 66 3.48 -6.69 17.32
CA ILE A 66 2.86 -6.35 18.60
C ILE A 66 2.10 -5.03 18.49
N ILE A 67 2.70 -4.01 17.88
CA ILE A 67 2.05 -2.70 17.72
C ILE A 67 0.83 -2.80 16.80
N GLU A 68 0.93 -3.53 15.69
CA GLU A 68 -0.21 -3.79 14.82
C GLU A 68 -1.33 -4.52 15.57
N GLN A 69 -1.01 -5.55 16.38
CA GLN A 69 -2.02 -6.24 17.18
C GLN A 69 -2.74 -5.30 18.16
N ILE A 70 -1.98 -4.47 18.89
CA ILE A 70 -2.56 -3.49 19.84
C ILE A 70 -3.52 -2.55 19.11
N ILE A 71 -3.13 -2.06 17.93
CA ILE A 71 -3.95 -1.14 17.13
C ILE A 71 -5.20 -1.84 16.59
N GLN A 72 -5.08 -3.07 16.10
CA GLN A 72 -6.22 -3.84 15.61
C GLN A 72 -7.27 -4.03 16.71
N GLU A 73 -6.84 -4.47 17.90
CA GLU A 73 -7.72 -4.81 19.02
C GLU A 73 -8.34 -3.57 19.69
N ASN A 74 -7.60 -2.47 19.78
CA ASN A 74 -8.01 -1.30 20.59
C ASN A 74 -8.48 -0.11 19.76
N ILE A 75 -8.11 -0.03 18.47
CA ILE A 75 -8.43 1.11 17.60
C ILE A 75 -9.28 0.68 16.40
N ILE A 76 -8.84 -0.29 15.58
CA ILE A 76 -9.47 -0.54 14.27
C ILE A 76 -10.77 -1.34 14.39
N GLN A 77 -10.78 -2.43 15.16
CA GLN A 77 -11.92 -3.36 15.21
C GLN A 77 -13.23 -2.70 15.70
N ASP A 78 -13.13 -1.74 16.62
CA ASP A 78 -14.27 -0.97 17.15
C ASP A 78 -13.96 0.54 17.11
N TRP A 79 -13.55 1.01 15.94
CA TRP A 79 -13.12 2.40 15.74
C TRP A 79 -14.19 3.44 16.06
N GLU A 80 -15.47 3.04 16.00
CA GLU A 80 -16.59 3.92 16.29
C GLU A 80 -16.86 4.11 17.79
N ASN A 81 -16.34 3.26 18.67
CA ASN A 81 -16.70 3.26 20.11
C ASN A 81 -15.50 3.29 21.08
N ASN A 82 -14.28 3.52 20.59
CA ASN A 82 -13.10 3.69 21.44
C ASN A 82 -12.78 5.18 21.73
N THR A 83 -11.70 5.43 22.46
CA THR A 83 -11.26 6.79 22.81
C THR A 83 -10.91 7.64 21.58
N ALA A 84 -10.37 7.04 20.52
CA ALA A 84 -10.05 7.73 19.27
C ALA A 84 -11.28 8.05 18.41
N SER A 85 -12.45 7.45 18.70
CA SER A 85 -13.67 7.60 17.90
C SER A 85 -14.13 9.05 17.72
N ILE A 86 -14.00 9.90 18.75
CA ILE A 86 -14.41 11.33 18.66
C ILE A 86 -13.65 12.02 17.53
N TYR A 87 -12.33 11.83 17.52
CA TYR A 87 -11.44 12.41 16.53
C TYR A 87 -11.64 11.80 15.14
N LEU A 88 -11.77 10.48 15.04
CA LEU A 88 -12.01 9.80 13.76
C LEU A 88 -13.36 10.18 13.13
N LYS A 89 -14.41 10.31 13.95
CA LYS A 89 -15.73 10.76 13.50
C LYS A 89 -15.72 12.20 13.04
N GLU A 90 -14.95 13.07 13.69
CA GLU A 90 -14.80 14.46 13.28
C GLU A 90 -14.19 14.57 11.89
N ILE A 91 -13.11 13.82 11.61
CA ILE A 91 -12.51 13.76 10.27
C ILE A 91 -13.57 13.36 9.24
N ILE A 92 -14.29 12.28 9.49
CA ILE A 92 -15.19 11.74 8.49
C ILE A 92 -16.48 12.55 8.33
N SER A 93 -16.98 13.21 9.38
CA SER A 93 -18.12 14.13 9.28
C SER A 93 -17.80 15.33 8.39
N THR A 94 -16.55 15.82 8.38
CA THR A 94 -16.16 16.91 7.46
C THR A 94 -16.28 16.52 5.97
N ILE A 95 -16.27 15.23 5.67
CA ILE A 95 -16.38 14.69 4.31
C ILE A 95 -17.83 14.28 4.02
N LEU A 96 -18.47 13.55 4.94
CA LEU A 96 -19.79 12.96 4.75
C LEU A 96 -20.93 13.98 4.79
N ASP A 97 -20.78 15.07 5.54
CA ASP A 97 -21.80 16.12 5.66
C ASP A 97 -21.68 17.18 4.55
N ASP A 98 -20.69 17.07 3.66
CA ASP A 98 -20.45 18.02 2.58
C ASP A 98 -21.34 17.74 1.35
N GLU A 99 -21.85 18.79 0.71
CA GLU A 99 -22.71 18.67 -0.48
C GLU A 99 -22.00 17.99 -1.67
N GLU A 100 -20.67 18.04 -1.72
CA GLU A 100 -19.84 17.39 -2.73
C GLU A 100 -19.20 16.09 -2.24
N ARG A 101 -19.72 15.49 -1.17
CA ARG A 101 -19.26 14.21 -0.58
C ARG A 101 -18.81 13.20 -1.63
N ASP A 102 -19.63 12.92 -2.63
CA ASP A 102 -19.33 11.88 -3.63
C ASP A 102 -18.08 12.23 -4.45
N LYS A 103 -17.86 13.51 -4.78
CA LYS A 103 -16.64 13.93 -5.50
C LYS A 103 -15.42 13.83 -4.60
N ILE A 104 -15.55 14.22 -3.33
CA ILE A 104 -14.47 14.14 -2.33
C ILE A 104 -14.05 12.68 -2.14
N LEU A 105 -15.02 11.80 -1.93
CA LEU A 105 -14.80 10.36 -1.78
C LEU A 105 -14.21 9.75 -3.06
N ASN A 106 -14.61 10.20 -4.25
CA ASN A 106 -14.00 9.74 -5.50
C ASN A 106 -12.53 10.16 -5.65
N VAL A 107 -12.13 11.34 -5.17
CA VAL A 107 -10.71 11.74 -5.14
C VAL A 107 -9.95 10.89 -4.12
N TYR A 108 -10.53 10.68 -2.94
CA TYR A 108 -9.91 9.83 -1.93
C TYR A 108 -9.76 8.37 -2.39
N LEU A 109 -10.76 7.84 -3.10
CA LEU A 109 -10.72 6.54 -3.76
C LEU A 109 -9.53 6.43 -4.73
N GLN A 110 -9.25 7.47 -5.52
CA GLN A 110 -8.09 7.48 -6.41
C GLN A 110 -6.77 7.45 -5.65
N ILE A 111 -6.68 8.13 -4.50
CA ILE A 111 -5.51 8.14 -3.63
C ILE A 111 -5.29 6.74 -3.03
N LEU A 112 -6.35 6.09 -2.52
CA LEU A 112 -6.29 4.72 -1.98
C LEU A 112 -5.86 3.69 -3.02
N GLN A 113 -6.21 3.89 -4.29
CA GLN A 113 -5.81 3.01 -5.40
C GLN A 113 -4.36 3.20 -5.87
N ASN A 114 -3.53 3.92 -5.11
CA ASN A 114 -2.12 4.22 -5.41
C ASN A 114 -1.92 4.87 -6.79
N ARG A 115 -2.93 5.56 -7.32
CA ARG A 115 -2.73 6.45 -8.46
C ARG A 115 -1.90 7.61 -7.90
N GLN A 116 -0.76 7.93 -8.50
CA GLN A 116 0.01 9.12 -8.11
C GLN A 116 -0.85 10.38 -8.37
N VAL A 117 -1.70 10.75 -7.41
CA VAL A 117 -2.64 11.87 -7.55
C VAL A 117 -1.84 13.15 -7.35
N LEU A 118 -1.53 13.82 -8.46
CA LEU A 118 -0.86 15.10 -8.42
C LEU A 118 -1.73 16.14 -7.70
N ILE A 119 -1.07 16.93 -6.87
CA ILE A 119 -1.73 18.04 -6.21
C ILE A 119 -2.10 19.10 -7.26
N ASN A 120 -3.39 19.39 -7.36
CA ASN A 120 -3.95 20.42 -8.24
C ASN A 120 -4.76 21.46 -7.47
N ARG A 121 -4.88 21.29 -6.13
CA ARG A 121 -5.58 22.21 -5.22
C ARG A 121 -7.05 22.41 -5.62
N SER A 122 -7.69 21.35 -6.14
CA SER A 122 -9.14 21.33 -6.33
C SER A 122 -9.87 21.45 -4.98
N GLN A 123 -11.16 21.81 -5.03
CA GLN A 123 -11.98 21.95 -3.84
C GLN A 123 -12.04 20.65 -3.02
N GLU A 124 -12.10 19.50 -3.70
CA GLU A 124 -12.11 18.17 -3.10
C GLU A 124 -10.77 17.86 -2.41
N GLN A 125 -9.64 18.14 -3.08
CA GLN A 125 -8.32 17.94 -2.49
C GLN A 125 -8.11 18.83 -1.26
N GLU A 126 -8.54 20.09 -1.32
CA GLU A 126 -8.45 21.01 -0.19
C GLU A 126 -9.31 20.57 1.00
N LYS A 127 -10.49 19.99 0.76
CA LYS A 127 -11.32 19.40 1.82
C LYS A 127 -10.64 18.19 2.48
N LEU A 128 -10.07 17.27 1.68
CA LEU A 128 -9.32 16.12 2.21
C LEU A 128 -8.10 16.54 3.03
N LEU A 129 -7.35 17.54 2.55
CA LEU A 129 -6.18 18.10 3.25
C LEU A 129 -6.59 18.78 4.56
N LYS A 130 -7.68 19.56 4.55
CA LYS A 130 -8.20 20.22 5.76
C LYS A 130 -8.73 19.24 6.80
N ALA A 131 -9.35 18.15 6.35
CA ALA A 131 -9.76 17.06 7.22
C ALA A 131 -8.56 16.31 7.82
N GLY A 132 -7.34 16.51 7.30
CA GLY A 132 -6.16 15.78 7.71
C GLY A 132 -6.14 14.32 7.26
N LEU A 133 -7.12 13.88 6.45
CA LEU A 133 -7.22 12.50 5.96
C LEU A 133 -6.09 12.16 4.97
N VAL A 134 -5.63 13.17 4.23
CA VAL A 134 -4.52 13.06 3.28
C VAL A 134 -3.48 14.14 3.56
N LYS A 135 -2.24 13.89 3.13
CA LYS A 135 -1.13 14.84 3.16
C LYS A 135 -0.50 14.99 1.79
N GLU A 136 0.12 16.14 1.56
CA GLU A 136 0.97 16.35 0.41
C GLU A 136 2.37 15.79 0.70
N ASP A 137 2.82 14.84 -0.14
CA ASP A 137 4.18 14.37 -0.17
C ASP A 137 4.72 14.42 -1.61
N ASN A 138 5.84 15.13 -1.81
CA ASN A 138 6.49 15.26 -3.12
C ASN A 138 5.53 15.64 -4.28
N ARG A 139 4.59 16.56 -4.05
CA ARG A 139 3.54 17.01 -4.99
C ARG A 139 2.46 15.96 -5.32
N THR A 140 2.45 14.85 -4.61
CA THR A 140 1.39 13.84 -4.68
C THR A 140 0.58 13.86 -3.39
N LEU A 141 -0.67 13.42 -3.46
CA LEU A 141 -1.49 13.20 -2.28
C LEU A 141 -1.38 11.74 -1.83
N GLN A 142 -1.19 11.54 -0.53
CA GLN A 142 -1.13 10.23 0.12
C GLN A 142 -2.02 10.26 1.37
N VAL A 143 -2.51 9.09 1.79
CA VAL A 143 -3.21 8.96 3.08
C VAL A 143 -2.27 9.35 4.21
N SER A 144 -2.73 10.14 5.18
CA SER A 144 -1.85 10.75 6.18
C SER A 144 -1.13 9.74 7.08
N ASN A 145 -1.80 8.63 7.42
CA ASN A 145 -1.27 7.57 8.28
C ASN A 145 -1.97 6.21 8.03
N ALA A 146 -1.40 5.13 8.58
CA ALA A 146 -1.91 3.77 8.35
C ALA A 146 -3.22 3.45 9.11
N ILE A 147 -3.52 4.12 10.23
CA ILE A 147 -4.81 3.97 10.92
C ILE A 147 -5.95 4.41 9.99
N TYR A 148 -5.80 5.57 9.34
CA TYR A 148 -6.81 6.07 8.40
C TYR A 148 -6.96 5.16 7.19
N ALA A 149 -5.86 4.69 6.60
CA ALA A 149 -5.91 3.76 5.47
C ALA A 149 -6.62 2.45 5.83
N SER A 150 -6.50 2.01 7.09
CA SER A 150 -7.13 0.77 7.58
C SER A 150 -8.63 0.95 7.86
N ILE A 151 -9.03 2.09 8.42
CA ILE A 151 -10.42 2.36 8.81
C ILE A 151 -11.24 2.89 7.63
N PHE A 152 -10.75 3.95 6.99
CA PHE A 152 -11.35 4.59 5.82
C PHE A 152 -10.83 3.90 4.55
N SER A 153 -10.90 2.58 4.56
CA SER A 153 -10.37 1.72 3.51
C SER A 153 -11.15 1.87 2.20
N LEU A 154 -10.64 1.23 1.15
CA LEU A 154 -11.33 1.13 -0.14
C LEU A 154 -12.76 0.62 0.02
N GLU A 155 -12.94 -0.44 0.79
CA GLU A 155 -14.25 -1.05 1.07
C GLU A 155 -15.17 -0.05 1.79
N TRP A 156 -14.65 0.64 2.80
CA TRP A 156 -15.42 1.63 3.55
C TRP A 156 -15.89 2.76 2.63
N VAL A 157 -15.02 3.30 1.76
CA VAL A 157 -15.35 4.37 0.81
C VAL A 157 -16.42 3.93 -0.19
N GLN A 158 -16.30 2.71 -0.72
CA GLN A 158 -17.28 2.15 -1.65
C GLN A 158 -18.68 2.03 -1.03
N GLN A 159 -18.77 1.67 0.26
CA GLN A 159 -20.04 1.63 0.99
C GLN A 159 -20.69 3.01 1.18
N GLN A 160 -19.92 4.10 1.12
CA GLN A 160 -20.46 5.46 1.25
C GLN A 160 -20.96 6.06 -0.06
N LEU A 161 -20.52 5.51 -1.20
CA LEU A 161 -20.91 5.97 -2.53
C LEU A 161 -22.22 5.28 -2.97
N PRO A 162 -23.10 5.96 -3.72
CA PRO A 162 -24.33 5.35 -4.23
C PRO A 162 -24.03 4.20 -5.21
N ASP A 163 -24.85 3.12 -5.16
CA ASP A 163 -24.73 1.87 -5.94
C ASP A 163 -24.50 2.04 -7.47
N THR A 164 -24.78 3.21 -8.02
CA THR A 164 -24.55 3.57 -9.43
C THR A 164 -23.09 3.64 -9.87
N ALA A 165 -22.11 3.43 -8.98
CA ALA A 165 -20.71 3.21 -9.35
C ALA A 165 -20.36 1.72 -9.61
N GLN A 166 -21.34 0.82 -9.56
CA GLN A 166 -21.22 -0.55 -10.06
C GLN A 166 -21.58 -0.58 -11.55
N PRO A 167 -20.73 -1.10 -12.45
CA PRO A 167 -21.15 -1.39 -13.82
C PRO A 167 -22.31 -2.38 -13.74
N THR A 168 -23.51 -1.92 -14.10
CA THR A 168 -24.66 -2.81 -14.27
C THR A 168 -24.28 -3.84 -15.33
N PRO A 169 -24.49 -5.16 -15.09
CA PRO A 169 -24.49 -6.09 -16.19
C PRO A 169 -25.71 -5.73 -17.03
N THR A 170 -25.46 -5.11 -18.19
CA THR A 170 -26.44 -4.97 -19.25
C THR A 170 -26.88 -6.38 -19.62
N ASN A 171 -28.02 -6.79 -19.07
CA ASN A 171 -28.81 -7.88 -19.63
C ASN A 171 -29.38 -7.39 -20.96
N ASP A 172 -28.56 -7.44 -22.01
CA ASP A 172 -29.01 -7.35 -23.38
C ASP A 172 -29.70 -8.67 -23.76
N SER A 173 -31.00 -8.69 -23.53
CA SER A 173 -31.91 -9.52 -24.30
C SER A 173 -33.21 -8.76 -24.50
N ASP A 174 -33.27 -7.96 -25.56
CA ASP A 174 -34.41 -8.01 -26.48
C ASP A 174 -34.12 -7.27 -27.77
N GLN A 175 -34.08 -8.06 -28.84
CA GLN A 175 -33.93 -7.66 -30.23
C GLN A 175 -35.23 -7.04 -30.75
N LYS A 176 -35.13 -5.89 -31.43
CA LYS A 176 -36.12 -5.52 -32.45
C LYS A 176 -35.49 -4.74 -33.61
N ASP A 177 -35.84 -5.21 -34.80
CA ASP A 177 -35.26 -4.93 -36.10
C ASP A 177 -35.43 -3.48 -36.59
N ASP A 178 -34.41 -2.96 -37.27
CA ASP A 178 -34.56 -2.00 -38.39
C ASP A 178 -33.34 -2.08 -39.36
N PRO A 179 -33.54 -1.83 -40.68
CA PRO A 179 -32.60 -2.22 -41.74
C PRO A 179 -31.44 -1.22 -42.00
N PRO A 180 -30.38 -1.64 -42.72
CA PRO A 180 -29.08 -0.97 -42.68
C PRO A 180 -29.00 0.27 -43.58
N ARG A 181 -28.38 1.34 -43.06
CA ARG A 181 -27.93 2.51 -43.83
C ARG A 181 -26.40 2.45 -43.98
N THR A 182 -25.96 2.64 -45.22
CA THR A 182 -24.58 2.53 -45.73
C THR A 182 -23.55 3.47 -45.06
N PRO A 183 -22.25 3.10 -45.04
CA PRO A 183 -21.19 3.95 -44.49
C PRO A 183 -20.72 5.01 -45.50
N ASP A 184 -20.64 6.26 -45.05
CA ASP A 184 -19.93 7.33 -45.75
C ASP A 184 -18.43 7.29 -45.39
N LYS A 185 -17.60 7.53 -46.41
CA LYS A 185 -16.13 7.54 -46.33
C LYS A 185 -15.66 8.95 -45.97
N ASN A 186 -14.34 9.07 -45.71
CA ASN A 186 -13.53 10.29 -45.50
C ASN A 186 -13.32 10.57 -43.99
N GLN A 187 -12.12 10.52 -43.38
CA GLN A 187 -10.84 11.08 -43.81
C GLN A 187 -9.60 10.39 -43.17
N THR A 188 -8.68 10.11 -44.06
CA THR A 188 -7.21 9.96 -44.04
C THR A 188 -6.39 10.56 -42.88
N THR A 189 -5.61 9.68 -42.24
CA THR A 189 -4.15 9.72 -41.98
C THR A 189 -3.43 11.05 -41.71
N PHE A 190 -2.74 11.14 -40.55
CA PHE A 190 -1.54 11.98 -40.41
C PHE A 190 -0.44 11.19 -39.69
N VAL A 191 0.71 11.03 -40.36
CA VAL A 191 1.88 10.28 -39.89
C VAL A 191 3.01 11.26 -39.57
N THR A 192 3.73 10.99 -38.47
CA THR A 192 5.13 11.36 -38.14
C THR A 192 5.55 12.82 -37.95
N ARG A 193 6.13 13.11 -36.77
CA ARG A 193 7.55 13.51 -36.61
C ARG A 193 7.96 13.51 -35.11
N LEU A 194 8.68 12.47 -34.70
CA LEU A 194 9.42 12.41 -33.42
C LEU A 194 10.75 13.17 -33.60
N GLY A 195 10.89 14.27 -32.86
CA GLY A 195 12.14 15.03 -32.77
C GLY A 195 13.20 14.26 -31.97
N SER A 196 14.44 14.32 -32.44
CA SER A 196 15.64 13.63 -31.96
C SER A 196 16.12 14.01 -30.56
N GLY A 197 15.25 14.53 -29.69
CA GLY A 197 15.58 14.94 -28.32
C GLY A 197 15.33 13.86 -27.26
N MET A 198 14.41 12.92 -27.51
CA MET A 198 14.04 11.85 -26.57
C MET A 198 15.17 10.86 -26.30
N LEU A 199 15.99 10.55 -27.32
CA LEU A 199 17.06 9.56 -27.20
C LEU A 199 18.21 10.04 -26.29
N LEU A 200 18.50 11.34 -26.28
CA LEU A 200 19.55 11.92 -25.44
C LEU A 200 19.15 11.96 -23.95
N LEU A 201 17.86 12.16 -23.65
CA LEU A 201 17.34 12.12 -22.29
C LEU A 201 17.36 10.70 -21.71
N VAL A 202 16.98 9.69 -22.49
CA VAL A 202 17.06 8.29 -22.07
C VAL A 202 18.51 7.86 -21.84
N LEU A 203 19.44 8.25 -22.73
CA LEU A 203 20.87 7.96 -22.54
C LEU A 203 21.47 8.68 -21.32
N LEU A 204 21.01 9.90 -21.01
CA LEU A 204 21.43 10.64 -19.82
C LEU A 204 20.95 9.94 -18.54
N ILE A 205 19.71 9.47 -18.50
CA ILE A 205 19.13 8.73 -17.37
C ILE A 205 19.90 7.42 -17.13
N ILE A 206 20.21 6.67 -18.20
CA ILE A 206 21.01 5.43 -18.11
C ILE A 206 22.44 5.72 -17.59
N LEU A 207 23.06 6.82 -18.04
CA LEU A 207 24.39 7.22 -17.56
C LEU A 207 24.36 7.60 -16.06
N ILE A 208 23.34 8.32 -15.61
CA ILE A 208 23.17 8.70 -14.20
C ILE A 208 22.99 7.45 -13.34
N ALA A 209 22.13 6.51 -13.76
CA ALA A 209 21.92 5.24 -13.07
C ALA A 209 23.23 4.43 -12.98
N TYR A 210 23.98 4.32 -14.08
CA TYR A 210 25.26 3.61 -14.10
C TYR A 210 26.32 4.23 -13.16
N LEU A 211 26.40 5.56 -13.10
CA LEU A 211 27.30 6.27 -12.19
C LEU A 211 26.88 6.08 -10.72
N PHE A 212 25.58 6.05 -10.43
CA PHE A 212 25.04 5.75 -9.10
C PHE A 212 25.40 4.32 -8.67
N SER A 213 25.11 3.31 -9.50
CA SER A 213 25.44 1.91 -9.19
C SER A 213 26.94 1.69 -8.97
N ARG A 214 27.80 2.47 -9.63
CA ARG A 214 29.25 2.39 -9.45
C ARG A 214 29.74 3.00 -8.13
N LYS A 215 29.03 4.00 -7.60
CA LYS A 215 29.37 4.64 -6.31
C LYS A 215 29.02 3.75 -5.11
N TYR A 216 28.03 2.87 -5.26
CA TYR A 216 27.58 1.96 -4.19
C TYR A 216 28.21 0.56 -4.25
N LYS A 217 29.19 0.33 -5.12
CA LYS A 217 29.85 -0.97 -5.24
C LYS A 217 31.35 -0.87 -4.97
N ASN A 218 31.74 -0.96 -3.69
CA ASN A 218 33.08 -1.39 -3.25
C ASN A 218 33.17 -1.52 -1.71
N PRO A 219 34.18 -2.23 -1.15
CA PRO A 219 34.48 -3.65 -1.32
C PRO A 219 34.47 -4.39 0.04
N ALA A 220 34.55 -5.72 -0.03
CA ALA A 220 34.64 -6.64 1.10
C ALA A 220 35.70 -6.27 2.16
N ILE A 221 35.39 -6.54 3.43
CA ILE A 221 36.37 -6.70 4.51
C ILE A 221 36.07 -8.01 5.24
N ALA A 222 37.11 -8.84 5.32
CA ALA A 222 37.12 -10.16 5.94
C ALA A 222 37.74 -10.13 7.35
N ASP A 223 37.18 -10.99 8.21
CA ASP A 223 37.87 -11.91 9.15
C ASP A 223 38.32 -11.42 10.55
N LYS A 224 37.79 -12.08 11.62
CA LYS A 224 38.50 -12.92 12.63
C LYS A 224 38.01 -12.80 14.09
N ARG A 225 37.48 -13.94 14.59
CA ARG A 225 37.55 -14.60 15.95
C ARG A 225 37.22 -13.74 17.21
N VAL A 226 36.53 -14.24 18.24
CA VAL A 226 36.86 -15.39 19.11
C VAL A 226 35.60 -15.80 19.92
N THR A 227 35.35 -17.10 20.04
CA THR A 227 34.38 -17.74 20.96
C THR A 227 34.92 -17.86 22.39
N PRO A 228 34.03 -17.99 23.40
CA PRO A 228 34.14 -19.16 24.25
C PRO A 228 32.82 -19.92 24.41
N THR A 229 33.00 -21.24 24.38
CA THR A 229 32.08 -22.36 24.52
C THR A 229 31.20 -22.31 25.77
N ILE A 230 29.88 -22.47 25.58
CA ILE A 230 29.03 -23.30 26.45
C ILE A 230 28.25 -24.24 25.53
N GLU A 231 28.52 -25.53 25.66
CA GLU A 231 27.78 -26.61 25.01
C GLU A 231 26.37 -26.71 25.59
N SER A 232 25.37 -26.46 24.76
CA SER A 232 24.18 -27.30 24.70
C SER A 232 23.62 -27.28 23.28
N THR A 233 24.00 -28.31 22.53
CA THR A 233 23.32 -28.85 21.35
C THR A 233 22.65 -27.85 20.41
N ILE A 234 23.49 -27.21 19.60
CA ILE A 234 23.10 -26.52 18.37
C ILE A 234 22.98 -27.56 17.24
N SER A 235 21.84 -27.57 16.56
CA SER A 235 21.79 -27.80 15.11
C SER A 235 21.39 -26.46 14.51
N SER A 236 22.35 -25.69 14.01
CA SER A 236 22.16 -24.41 13.34
C SER A 236 22.38 -24.57 11.84
N ASP A 237 21.72 -23.66 11.12
CA ASP A 237 21.92 -23.27 9.73
C ASP A 237 21.40 -24.19 8.64
N THR A 238 20.19 -23.86 8.18
CA THR A 238 19.94 -23.66 6.76
C THR A 238 19.13 -22.37 6.59
N ASP A 239 19.51 -21.54 5.61
CA ASP A 239 18.62 -20.60 4.92
C ASP A 239 17.27 -21.29 4.65
N THR A 240 16.29 -21.15 5.54
CA THR A 240 14.98 -21.75 5.34
C THR A 240 14.22 -20.84 4.39
N LYS A 241 14.23 -21.21 3.10
CA LYS A 241 13.27 -20.73 2.11
C LYS A 241 11.86 -20.76 2.74
N PRO A 242 11.08 -19.68 2.64
CA PRO A 242 9.73 -19.62 3.23
C PRO A 242 8.89 -20.81 2.76
N SER A 243 8.05 -21.35 3.64
CA SER A 243 7.14 -22.43 3.27
C SER A 243 6.06 -21.93 2.30
N ASP A 244 5.51 -22.80 1.46
CA ASP A 244 4.44 -22.42 0.52
C ASP A 244 3.20 -21.83 1.24
N LYS A 245 2.94 -22.26 2.48
CA LYS A 245 1.87 -21.70 3.30
C LYS A 245 2.15 -20.25 3.69
N GLU A 246 3.40 -19.93 4.04
CA GLU A 246 3.82 -18.57 4.38
C GLU A 246 3.79 -17.68 3.15
N LEU A 247 4.35 -18.14 2.01
CA LEU A 247 4.26 -17.44 0.72
C LEU A 247 2.80 -17.10 0.36
N PHE A 248 1.91 -18.09 0.46
CA PHE A 248 0.49 -17.87 0.17
C PHE A 248 -0.18 -16.87 1.14
N ASN A 249 0.11 -16.95 2.43
CA ASN A 249 -0.49 -16.02 3.40
C ASN A 249 0.08 -14.60 3.25
N ASN A 250 1.38 -14.46 3.01
CA ASN A 250 2.02 -13.18 2.77
C ASN A 250 1.48 -12.53 1.51
N GLY A 251 1.40 -13.27 0.40
CA GLY A 251 0.84 -12.74 -0.85
C GLY A 251 -0.62 -12.28 -0.70
N LYS A 252 -1.45 -13.00 0.08
CA LYS A 252 -2.80 -12.51 0.43
C LYS A 252 -2.77 -11.22 1.24
N ASN A 253 -1.83 -11.08 2.18
CA ASN A 253 -1.72 -9.87 2.98
C ASN A 253 -1.28 -8.67 2.11
N HIS A 254 -0.31 -8.86 1.22
CA HIS A 254 0.10 -7.86 0.24
C HIS A 254 -1.08 -7.44 -0.66
N ALA A 255 -1.84 -8.39 -1.21
CA ALA A 255 -3.04 -8.08 -1.99
C ALA A 255 -4.08 -7.27 -1.21
N ARG A 256 -4.32 -7.60 0.07
CA ARG A 256 -5.27 -6.87 0.92
C ARG A 256 -4.84 -5.42 1.18
N ASN A 257 -3.54 -5.16 1.12
CA ASN A 257 -2.96 -3.82 1.27
C ASN A 257 -2.78 -3.09 -0.07
N GLY A 258 -3.10 -3.72 -1.20
CA GLY A 258 -2.89 -3.17 -2.53
C GLY A 258 -1.44 -3.24 -3.03
N ASP A 259 -0.58 -3.99 -2.34
CA ASP A 259 0.83 -4.20 -2.69
C ASP A 259 0.95 -5.32 -3.74
N TRP A 260 0.41 -5.08 -4.94
CA TRP A 260 0.28 -6.10 -5.98
C TRP A 260 1.61 -6.66 -6.48
N LEU A 261 2.67 -5.84 -6.53
CA LEU A 261 4.00 -6.26 -6.95
C LEU A 261 4.64 -7.22 -5.94
N ASP A 262 4.56 -6.90 -4.64
CA ASP A 262 5.03 -7.77 -3.56
C ASP A 262 4.19 -9.06 -3.48
N MET A 263 2.87 -8.96 -3.72
CA MET A 263 2.02 -10.13 -3.84
C MET A 263 2.52 -11.09 -4.93
N PHE A 264 2.88 -10.58 -6.12
CA PHE A 264 3.46 -11.40 -7.17
C PHE A 264 4.81 -11.99 -6.76
N GLY A 265 5.64 -11.22 -6.06
CA GLY A 265 6.89 -11.72 -5.46
C GLY A 265 6.68 -12.94 -4.56
N GLU A 266 5.56 -13.03 -3.85
CA GLU A 266 5.23 -14.18 -3.02
C GLU A 266 4.54 -15.31 -3.80
N PHE A 267 3.49 -14.99 -4.56
CA PHE A 267 2.67 -15.98 -5.28
C PHE A 267 3.44 -16.69 -6.38
N CYS A 268 4.28 -15.98 -7.14
CA CYS A 268 5.04 -16.59 -8.24
C CYS A 268 6.17 -17.52 -7.74
N ARG A 269 6.50 -17.50 -6.44
CA ARG A 269 7.47 -18.42 -5.81
C ARG A 269 6.85 -19.74 -5.33
N LEU A 270 5.52 -19.86 -5.36
CA LEU A 270 4.82 -21.08 -4.97
C LEU A 270 5.18 -22.23 -5.92
N SER A 271 5.45 -23.41 -5.34
CA SER A 271 5.60 -24.64 -6.12
C SER A 271 4.29 -24.99 -6.82
N GLN A 272 4.34 -25.42 -8.10
CA GLN A 272 3.15 -25.87 -8.84
C GLN A 272 2.49 -27.12 -8.22
N ASP A 273 3.26 -27.94 -7.50
CA ASP A 273 2.75 -29.11 -6.78
C ASP A 273 2.14 -28.74 -5.41
N SER A 274 2.16 -27.46 -5.03
CA SER A 274 1.65 -27.00 -3.75
C SER A 274 0.13 -26.99 -3.72
N ILE A 275 -0.45 -27.37 -2.58
CA ILE A 275 -1.89 -27.21 -2.36
C ILE A 275 -2.35 -25.75 -2.43
N TYR A 276 -1.44 -24.80 -2.16
CA TYR A 276 -1.72 -23.37 -2.18
C TYR A 276 -1.63 -22.74 -3.58
N PHE A 277 -1.09 -23.46 -4.56
CA PHE A 277 -0.89 -22.92 -5.91
C PHE A 277 -2.22 -22.60 -6.59
N ASN A 278 -3.18 -23.55 -6.55
CA ASN A 278 -4.50 -23.35 -7.13
C ASN A 278 -5.35 -22.35 -6.31
N ASP A 279 -5.14 -22.30 -4.99
CA ASP A 279 -5.78 -21.29 -4.14
C ASP A 279 -5.27 -19.88 -4.49
N ALA A 280 -3.98 -19.74 -4.79
CA ALA A 280 -3.37 -18.49 -5.25
C ALA A 280 -3.94 -18.05 -6.60
N LYS A 281 -4.05 -18.98 -7.57
CA LYS A 281 -4.70 -18.72 -8.87
C LYS A 281 -6.15 -18.23 -8.69
N SER A 282 -6.95 -18.97 -7.92
CA SER A 282 -8.35 -18.61 -7.68
C SER A 282 -8.49 -17.25 -6.98
N LYS A 283 -7.57 -16.90 -6.09
CA LYS A 283 -7.54 -15.58 -5.44
C LYS A 283 -7.16 -14.48 -6.42
N LEU A 284 -6.17 -14.73 -7.26
CA LEU A 284 -5.76 -13.80 -8.30
C LEU A 284 -6.89 -13.53 -9.29
N ASP A 285 -7.63 -14.56 -9.72
CA ASP A 285 -8.82 -14.42 -10.58
C ASP A 285 -9.90 -13.54 -9.92
N GLN A 286 -10.21 -13.80 -8.64
CA GLN A 286 -11.16 -12.98 -7.88
C GLN A 286 -10.72 -11.52 -7.77
N TRP A 287 -9.42 -11.27 -7.66
CA TRP A 287 -8.91 -9.90 -7.59
C TRP A 287 -8.83 -9.24 -8.97
N LEU A 288 -8.60 -9.99 -10.04
CA LEU A 288 -8.62 -9.47 -11.40
C LEU A 288 -9.97 -8.87 -11.76
N GLU A 289 -11.06 -9.50 -11.32
CA GLU A 289 -12.43 -8.94 -11.49
C GLU A 289 -12.59 -7.53 -10.88
N LEU A 290 -11.77 -7.19 -9.87
CA LEU A 290 -11.89 -5.96 -9.09
C LEU A 290 -10.75 -4.96 -9.32
N TYR A 291 -9.58 -5.43 -9.73
CA TYR A 291 -8.31 -4.70 -9.74
C TYR A 291 -7.51 -4.92 -11.05
N GLU A 292 -8.17 -5.28 -12.15
CA GLU A 292 -7.59 -5.62 -13.46
C GLU A 292 -6.38 -4.75 -13.83
N ASN A 293 -6.55 -3.43 -13.90
CA ASN A 293 -5.46 -2.50 -14.28
C ASN A 293 -4.28 -2.51 -13.30
N ASN A 294 -4.54 -2.57 -11.99
CA ASN A 294 -3.49 -2.55 -10.98
C ASN A 294 -2.67 -3.84 -11.01
N ILE A 295 -3.35 -4.97 -11.18
CA ILE A 295 -2.72 -6.29 -11.28
C ILE A 295 -1.95 -6.42 -12.60
N GLN A 296 -2.48 -5.90 -13.71
CA GLN A 296 -1.78 -5.89 -14.99
C GLN A 296 -0.47 -5.10 -14.90
N ILE A 297 -0.50 -3.87 -14.38
CA ILE A 297 0.71 -3.04 -14.22
C ILE A 297 1.74 -3.74 -13.32
N ALA A 298 1.29 -4.33 -12.20
CA ALA A 298 2.17 -5.02 -11.28
C ALA A 298 2.79 -6.28 -11.91
N LEU A 299 2.03 -7.04 -12.70
CA LEU A 299 2.51 -8.24 -13.39
C LEU A 299 3.53 -7.89 -14.48
N GLU A 300 3.25 -6.86 -15.29
CA GLU A 300 4.19 -6.35 -16.30
C GLU A 300 5.49 -5.87 -15.64
N THR A 301 5.38 -5.19 -14.50
CA THR A 301 6.54 -4.72 -13.72
C THR A 301 7.34 -5.90 -13.15
N PHE A 302 6.66 -6.88 -12.55
CA PHE A 302 7.27 -8.08 -11.99
C PHE A 302 8.09 -8.85 -13.05
N GLN A 303 7.49 -9.09 -14.22
CA GLN A 303 8.15 -9.79 -15.32
C GLN A 303 9.35 -9.02 -15.89
N ALA A 304 9.29 -7.68 -15.89
CA ALA A 304 10.38 -6.83 -16.35
C ALA A 304 11.57 -6.80 -15.37
N GLU A 305 11.31 -6.89 -14.06
CA GLU A 305 12.32 -6.77 -13.00
C GLU A 305 13.02 -8.10 -12.68
N GLU A 306 12.26 -9.19 -12.52
CA GLU A 306 12.84 -10.50 -12.17
C GLU A 306 13.30 -11.29 -13.42
N ASN A 307 12.90 -10.87 -14.64
CA ASN A 307 13.12 -11.62 -15.88
C ASN A 307 12.67 -13.10 -15.74
N ASP A 308 11.63 -13.32 -14.94
CA ASP A 308 11.15 -14.62 -14.52
C ASP A 308 9.67 -14.80 -14.89
N SER A 309 9.29 -16.04 -15.19
CA SER A 309 7.90 -16.38 -15.48
C SER A 309 7.11 -16.45 -14.18
N CYS A 310 5.85 -16.00 -14.18
CA CYS A 310 4.94 -16.19 -13.04
C CYS A 310 3.93 -17.32 -13.33
N PRO A 311 4.13 -18.55 -12.83
CA PRO A 311 3.26 -19.68 -13.17
C PRO A 311 1.83 -19.52 -12.63
N VAL A 312 1.65 -18.76 -11.54
CA VAL A 312 0.32 -18.45 -10.99
C VAL A 312 -0.46 -17.51 -11.92
N ALA A 313 0.22 -16.70 -12.74
CA ALA A 313 -0.41 -15.72 -13.64
C ALA A 313 -0.38 -16.14 -15.12
N GLU A 314 0.09 -17.35 -15.45
CA GLU A 314 0.31 -17.78 -16.83
C GLU A 314 -0.98 -17.80 -17.67
N ASP A 315 -2.09 -18.25 -17.07
CA ASP A 315 -3.40 -18.31 -17.75
C ASP A 315 -4.06 -16.92 -17.93
N ILE A 316 -3.61 -15.94 -17.16
CA ILE A 316 -4.19 -14.59 -17.10
C ILE A 316 -3.58 -13.68 -18.18
N LEU A 317 -2.32 -13.91 -18.54
CA LEU A 317 -1.60 -13.12 -19.54
C LEU A 317 -2.20 -13.22 -20.94
N ASP A 318 -2.80 -14.36 -21.28
CA ASP A 318 -3.47 -14.59 -22.56
C ASP A 318 -4.84 -13.88 -22.66
N SER A 319 -5.38 -13.39 -21.53
CA SER A 319 -6.67 -12.69 -21.47
C SER A 319 -6.58 -11.17 -21.59
N PHE A 320 -5.40 -10.56 -21.47
CA PHE A 320 -5.26 -9.11 -21.64
C PHE A 320 -5.14 -8.73 -23.13
N PRO A 321 -5.95 -7.81 -23.66
CA PRO A 321 -5.79 -7.34 -25.03
C PRO A 321 -4.48 -6.55 -25.19
N ASN A 322 -3.64 -6.98 -26.14
CA ASN A 322 -2.42 -6.29 -26.59
C ASN A 322 -2.69 -4.88 -27.13
#